data_AF-A0A2S2PBE4-F1
#
_entry.id   AF-A0A2S2PBE4-F1
#
_cell.length_a   1.000
_cell.length_b   1.000
_cell.length_c   1.000
_cell.angle_alpha   90.00
_cell.angle_beta   90.00
_cell.angle_gamma   90.00
#
_symmetry.space_group_name_H-M   'P 1'
#
loop_
_entity.id
_entity.type
_entity.pdbx_description
1 polymer ?
#
loop_
_entity_poly.entity_id
_entity_poly.type
_entity_poly.pdbx_seq_one_letter_code
_entity_poly.pdbx_strand_id
1 'polypeptide(L)'
;MIFAVTHEQISVYERLMQHIEGASAGTLSENSANVVDLVKDQYSKISSSVEMRDTASSAIKVTYYSSCLDKDGVLKQTNKCDGLKVGTVVNFQAEIEVTSCPPNRKQWTQTFQIYPVGINESLTVTLDMQCDCQCENIGHPDYVEKSPDCHGAGTLKCGVCECDTMHFGRMCECDANNNRHANDTSMVSGCRLNNDSEINCSGRGECNCGQCDCQTRSNPEEKVYGTYCECDNFSCDRSGGALCGGHGTCDCGVCKCIPGWTGESCDCHATNETCIMDGSDEICSGRGNCECGQCKCSEENGIRYSGKYCQKCPTCPGRCQEFKDCIQCLVYKTGNLSPEQCEKTCTIKPIIVKVAEANEDKDENMCSYYDQDDCRFAYVYTYDQSGKIVIRAQEERECPPQVYFMGIILGVIGAIVLIGMALLLLWKLLTTINDRREFAKFEKERMIAKWDTAENPIYRQATSTFKNPTYMGKS
;
A
#
# COMPACT_ATOMS: atom_id res chain seq x y z
N MET A 1 -25.61 11.29 33.77
CA MET A 1 -24.99 12.58 34.22
C MET A 1 -24.86 13.49 33.00
N ILE A 2 -25.13 14.80 33.10
CA ILE A 2 -25.00 15.72 31.95
C ILE A 2 -23.88 16.72 32.22
N PHE A 3 -22.83 16.71 31.41
CA PHE A 3 -21.74 17.68 31.43
C PHE A 3 -22.10 18.86 30.53
N ALA A 4 -22.40 20.02 31.13
CA ALA A 4 -22.58 21.27 30.40
C ALA A 4 -21.29 22.08 30.49
N VAL A 5 -20.51 22.11 29.40
CA VAL A 5 -19.13 22.63 29.40
C VAL A 5 -18.89 23.59 28.24
N THR A 6 -17.94 24.51 28.37
CA THR A 6 -17.63 25.46 27.30
C THR A 6 -17.05 24.76 26.07
N HIS A 7 -17.12 25.43 24.91
CA HIS A 7 -16.63 24.90 23.64
C HIS A 7 -15.15 24.47 23.69
N GLU A 8 -14.33 25.14 24.48
CA GLU A 8 -12.90 24.80 24.63
C GLU A 8 -12.66 23.45 25.34
N GLN A 9 -13.58 23.04 26.21
CA GLN A 9 -13.41 21.88 27.09
C GLN A 9 -14.24 20.66 26.64
N ILE A 10 -15.15 20.82 25.67
CA ILE A 10 -16.08 19.76 25.25
C ILE A 10 -15.36 18.47 24.85
N SER A 11 -14.24 18.57 24.14
CA SER A 11 -13.46 17.42 23.67
C SER A 11 -12.88 16.56 24.80
N VAL A 12 -12.58 17.17 25.96
CA VAL A 12 -12.09 16.43 27.15
C VAL A 12 -13.24 15.65 27.79
N TYR A 13 -14.42 16.28 27.91
CA TYR A 13 -15.59 15.66 28.52
C TYR A 13 -16.23 14.60 27.61
N GLU A 14 -16.12 14.74 26.29
CA GLU A 14 -16.49 13.69 25.33
C GLU A 14 -15.66 12.41 25.50
N ARG A 15 -14.37 12.53 25.86
CA ARG A 15 -13.54 11.36 26.21
C ARG A 15 -13.90 10.80 27.59
N LEU A 16 -14.20 11.67 28.55
CA LEU A 16 -14.57 11.26 29.90
C LEU A 16 -15.89 10.48 29.92
N MET A 17 -16.89 10.91 29.13
CA MET A 17 -18.19 10.21 29.07
C MET A 17 -18.10 8.79 28.49
N GLN A 18 -17.05 8.45 27.74
CA GLN A 18 -16.83 7.07 27.30
C GLN A 18 -16.52 6.11 28.47
N HIS A 19 -16.10 6.65 29.62
CA HIS A 19 -15.75 5.88 30.83
C HIS A 19 -16.83 5.97 31.92
N ILE A 20 -17.89 6.75 31.71
CA ILE A 20 -18.96 6.97 32.68
C ILE A 20 -20.30 6.58 32.06
N GLU A 21 -20.92 5.55 32.62
CA GLU A 21 -22.19 5.03 32.13
C GLU A 21 -23.31 6.08 32.20
N GLY A 22 -24.02 6.26 31.09
CA GLY A 22 -25.13 7.22 31.00
C GLY A 22 -24.69 8.68 31.16
N ALA A 23 -23.40 8.99 30.96
CA ALA A 23 -22.94 10.36 30.84
C ALA A 23 -23.20 10.92 29.44
N SER A 24 -23.56 12.19 29.37
CA SER A 24 -23.66 12.94 28.12
C SER A 24 -22.98 14.30 28.28
N ALA A 25 -22.51 14.88 27.16
CA ALA A 25 -21.89 16.19 27.15
C ALA A 25 -22.61 17.14 26.18
N GLY A 26 -22.66 18.42 26.54
CA GLY A 26 -23.26 19.47 25.73
C GLY A 26 -22.50 20.79 25.89
N THR A 27 -22.47 21.57 24.81
CA THR A 27 -21.77 22.85 24.77
C THR A 27 -22.58 23.97 25.42
N LEU A 28 -22.07 24.49 26.53
CA LEU A 28 -22.61 25.64 27.25
C LEU A 28 -22.02 26.93 26.68
N SER A 29 -22.88 27.90 26.39
CA SER A 29 -22.47 29.27 26.03
C SER A 29 -21.76 29.96 27.20
N GLU A 30 -20.85 30.89 26.92
CA GLU A 30 -20.08 31.61 27.96
C GLU A 30 -20.99 32.31 28.99
N ASN A 31 -22.15 32.80 28.55
CA ASN A 31 -23.15 33.43 29.42
C ASN A 31 -24.18 32.45 29.99
N SER A 32 -24.00 31.14 29.78
CA SER A 32 -24.92 30.06 30.21
C SER A 32 -26.38 30.23 29.76
N ALA A 33 -26.63 31.07 28.75
CA ALA A 33 -27.97 31.44 28.30
C ALA A 33 -28.73 30.25 27.69
N ASN A 34 -28.01 29.29 27.10
CA ASN A 34 -28.56 28.10 26.46
C ASN A 34 -28.71 26.89 27.41
N VAL A 35 -28.54 27.06 28.73
CA VAL A 35 -28.56 25.93 29.68
C VAL A 35 -29.89 25.15 29.66
N VAL A 36 -31.02 25.85 29.50
CA VAL A 36 -32.34 25.21 29.49
C VAL A 36 -32.52 24.36 28.24
N ASP A 37 -32.11 24.88 27.08
CA ASP A 37 -32.20 24.16 25.81
C ASP A 37 -31.21 22.98 25.80
N LEU A 38 -30.01 23.16 26.33
CA LEU A 38 -29.03 22.10 26.51
C LEU A 38 -29.60 20.97 27.37
N VAL A 39 -30.21 21.26 28.51
CA VAL A 39 -30.79 20.22 29.38
C VAL A 39 -31.93 19.49 28.66
N LYS A 40 -32.80 20.21 27.93
CA LYS A 40 -33.87 19.57 27.13
C LYS A 40 -33.31 18.66 26.04
N ASP A 41 -32.31 19.12 25.30
CA ASP A 41 -31.70 18.36 24.21
C ASP A 41 -31.00 17.11 24.74
N GLN A 42 -30.24 17.25 25.83
CA GLN A 42 -29.53 16.13 26.45
C GLN A 42 -30.50 15.14 27.10
N TYR A 43 -31.57 15.62 27.74
CA TYR A 43 -32.63 14.76 28.24
C TYR A 43 -33.33 14.00 27.10
N SER A 44 -33.65 14.68 25.99
CA SER A 44 -34.23 14.05 24.82
C SER A 44 -33.32 12.97 24.25
N LYS A 45 -32.01 13.24 24.13
CA LYS A 45 -31.02 12.26 23.68
C LYS A 45 -30.99 11.02 24.59
N ILE A 46 -30.89 11.23 25.90
CA ILE A 46 -30.88 10.12 26.87
C ILE A 46 -32.17 9.31 26.76
N SER A 47 -33.34 9.96 26.76
CA SER A 47 -34.64 9.28 26.67
C SER A 47 -34.89 8.58 25.33
N SER A 48 -34.18 8.98 24.28
CA SER A 48 -34.25 8.39 22.94
C SER A 48 -33.26 7.24 22.72
N SER A 49 -32.50 6.85 23.73
CA SER A 49 -31.53 5.76 23.63
C SER A 49 -31.68 4.79 24.78
N VAL A 50 -31.53 3.50 24.47
CA VAL A 50 -31.47 2.44 25.48
C VAL A 50 -30.19 1.66 25.22
N GLU A 51 -29.35 1.57 26.25
CA GLU A 51 -28.10 0.82 26.26
C GLU A 51 -28.16 -0.25 27.35
N MET A 52 -27.86 -1.49 27.00
CA MET A 52 -27.83 -2.64 27.91
C MET A 52 -26.43 -2.87 28.47
N ARG A 53 -26.35 -3.18 29.76
CA ARG A 53 -25.14 -3.52 30.50
C ARG A 53 -25.39 -4.69 31.44
N ASP A 54 -24.32 -5.31 31.91
CA ASP A 54 -24.37 -6.39 32.88
C ASP A 54 -23.23 -6.32 33.91
N THR A 55 -23.42 -7.07 34.99
CA THR A 55 -22.43 -7.25 36.06
C THR A 55 -21.82 -8.65 36.04
N ALA A 56 -21.75 -9.32 34.89
CA ALA A 56 -21.24 -10.68 34.80
C ALA A 56 -19.75 -10.75 35.17
N SER A 57 -19.32 -11.88 35.73
CA SER A 57 -17.90 -12.08 36.05
C SER A 57 -17.09 -12.42 34.80
N SER A 58 -15.76 -12.40 34.89
CA SER A 58 -14.88 -12.76 33.78
C SER A 58 -15.06 -14.19 33.24
N ALA A 59 -15.72 -15.07 34.00
CA ALA A 59 -16.04 -16.44 33.59
C ALA A 59 -17.28 -16.52 32.68
N ILE A 60 -18.01 -15.42 32.52
CA ILE A 60 -19.26 -15.34 31.78
C ILE A 60 -19.15 -14.21 30.76
N LYS A 61 -19.47 -14.49 29.51
CA LYS A 61 -19.54 -13.51 28.44
C LYS A 61 -20.98 -13.32 28.02
N VAL A 62 -21.48 -12.09 28.13
CA VAL A 62 -22.83 -11.72 27.70
C VAL A 62 -22.73 -10.93 26.39
N THR A 63 -23.37 -11.43 25.34
CA THR A 63 -23.40 -10.78 24.03
C THR A 63 -24.83 -10.35 23.70
N TYR A 64 -25.00 -9.12 23.21
CA TYR A 64 -26.32 -8.54 22.94
C TYR A 64 -26.60 -8.43 21.46
N TYR A 65 -27.82 -8.78 21.08
CA TYR A 65 -28.35 -8.65 19.73
C TYR A 65 -29.67 -7.90 19.75
N SER A 66 -29.84 -6.97 18.81
CA SER A 66 -31.11 -6.27 18.63
C SER A 66 -31.28 -5.80 17.19
N SER A 67 -32.53 -5.73 16.73
CA SER A 67 -32.93 -5.03 15.51
C SER A 67 -33.48 -3.63 15.80
N CYS A 68 -33.43 -3.17 17.06
CA CYS A 68 -33.95 -1.90 17.53
C CYS A 68 -35.41 -1.65 17.12
N LEU A 69 -35.65 -0.83 16.09
CA LEU A 69 -37.00 -0.48 15.61
C LEU A 69 -37.48 -1.35 14.44
N ASP A 70 -36.58 -2.12 13.81
CA ASP A 70 -36.90 -2.97 12.67
C ASP A 70 -37.43 -4.32 13.16
N LYS A 71 -38.77 -4.46 13.23
CA LYS A 71 -39.41 -5.70 13.71
C LYS A 71 -39.12 -6.93 12.84
N ASP A 72 -38.90 -6.72 11.54
CA ASP A 72 -38.52 -7.75 10.56
C ASP A 72 -37.03 -7.65 10.16
N GLY A 73 -36.26 -6.82 10.88
CA GLY A 73 -34.83 -6.63 10.63
C GLY A 73 -34.01 -7.82 11.13
N VAL A 74 -32.90 -8.08 10.44
CA VAL A 74 -31.91 -9.05 10.92
C VAL A 74 -31.32 -8.56 12.25
N LEU A 75 -31.23 -9.45 13.23
CA LEU A 75 -30.58 -9.18 14.50
C LEU A 75 -29.12 -8.75 14.27
N LYS A 76 -28.78 -7.55 14.72
CA LYS A 76 -27.40 -7.05 14.68
C LYS A 76 -26.81 -7.16 16.08
N GLN A 77 -25.52 -7.50 16.15
CA GLN A 77 -24.81 -7.48 17.42
C GLN A 77 -24.67 -6.02 17.87
N THR A 78 -25.49 -5.63 18.84
CA THR A 78 -25.48 -4.29 19.44
C THR A 78 -26.10 -4.37 20.82
N ASN A 79 -25.50 -3.65 21.77
CA ASN A 79 -26.06 -3.44 23.10
C ASN A 79 -26.79 -2.08 23.20
N LYS A 80 -26.88 -1.31 22.12
CA LYS A 80 -27.44 0.04 22.11
C LYS A 80 -28.38 0.29 20.94
N CYS A 81 -29.50 0.95 21.24
CA CYS A 81 -30.47 1.43 20.26
C CYS A 81 -30.72 2.92 20.44
N ASP A 82 -30.56 3.71 19.37
CA ASP A 82 -30.76 5.16 19.36
C ASP A 82 -32.02 5.56 18.57
N GLY A 83 -32.47 6.81 18.73
CA GLY A 83 -33.59 7.38 17.96
C GLY A 83 -34.98 6.90 18.39
N LEU A 84 -35.09 6.38 19.61
CA LEU A 84 -36.34 5.89 20.20
C LEU A 84 -37.26 7.05 20.60
N LYS A 85 -38.57 6.81 20.53
CA LYS A 85 -39.58 7.77 21.00
C LYS A 85 -40.17 7.25 22.31
N VAL A 86 -40.62 8.15 23.17
CA VAL A 86 -41.28 7.76 24.42
C VAL A 86 -42.47 6.84 24.11
N GLY A 87 -42.47 5.65 24.71
CA GLY A 87 -43.48 4.61 24.49
C GLY A 87 -43.12 3.53 23.45
N THR A 88 -41.95 3.61 22.79
CA THR A 88 -41.47 2.53 21.92
C THR A 88 -40.91 1.36 22.73
N VAL A 89 -41.24 0.13 22.33
CA VAL A 89 -40.70 -1.10 22.93
C VAL A 89 -39.60 -1.65 22.02
N VAL A 90 -38.44 -1.92 22.59
CA VAL A 90 -37.30 -2.56 21.93
C VAL A 90 -36.99 -3.89 22.60
N ASN A 91 -36.63 -4.89 21.81
CA ASN A 91 -36.27 -6.21 22.30
C ASN A 91 -34.76 -6.42 22.14
N PHE A 92 -34.11 -6.84 23.21
CA PHE A 92 -32.72 -7.29 23.21
C PHE A 92 -32.68 -8.79 23.46
N GLN A 93 -31.96 -9.52 22.61
CA GLN A 93 -31.61 -10.90 22.84
C GLN A 93 -30.21 -10.94 23.45
N ALA A 94 -30.11 -11.47 24.67
CA ALA A 94 -28.84 -11.69 25.35
C ALA A 94 -28.42 -13.16 25.22
N GLU A 95 -27.23 -13.39 24.67
CA GLU A 95 -26.58 -14.69 24.61
C GLU A 95 -25.54 -14.78 25.74
N ILE A 96 -25.66 -15.81 26.58
CA ILE A 96 -24.82 -16.00 27.78
C ILE A 96 -23.93 -17.22 27.53
N GLU A 97 -22.62 -16.98 27.46
CA GLU A 97 -21.60 -17.98 27.22
C GLU A 97 -20.72 -18.16 28.46
N VAL A 98 -20.51 -19.40 28.91
CA VAL A 98 -19.57 -19.71 30.00
C VAL A 98 -18.20 -19.96 29.39
N THR A 99 -17.25 -19.07 29.67
CA THR A 99 -15.89 -19.12 29.07
C THR A 99 -14.94 -19.99 29.87
N SER A 100 -15.16 -20.11 31.18
CA SER A 100 -14.31 -20.90 32.06
C SER A 100 -15.06 -21.34 33.32
N CYS A 101 -14.62 -22.46 33.89
CA CYS A 101 -15.08 -22.96 35.18
C CYS A 101 -14.14 -22.46 36.29
N PRO A 102 -14.62 -21.63 37.24
CA PRO A 102 -13.80 -21.21 38.38
C PRO A 102 -13.31 -22.42 39.19
N PRO A 103 -12.11 -22.39 39.80
CA PRO A 103 -11.58 -23.54 40.53
C PRO A 103 -12.37 -23.83 41.83
N ASN A 104 -13.02 -22.81 42.40
CA ASN A 104 -13.80 -22.97 43.61
C ASN A 104 -15.26 -23.30 43.26
N ARG A 105 -15.72 -24.49 43.66
CA ARG A 105 -17.10 -24.97 43.43
C ARG A 105 -18.19 -24.01 43.91
N LYS A 106 -17.92 -23.20 44.94
CA LYS A 106 -18.85 -22.17 45.42
C LYS A 106 -19.11 -21.04 44.43
N GLN A 107 -18.24 -20.88 43.43
CA GLN A 107 -18.32 -19.85 42.39
C GLN A 107 -18.96 -20.38 41.10
N TRP A 108 -19.39 -21.65 41.06
CA TRP A 108 -20.08 -22.21 39.89
C TRP A 108 -21.52 -21.73 39.81
N THR A 109 -22.15 -21.48 40.96
CA THR A 109 -23.41 -20.76 41.02
C THR A 109 -23.12 -19.26 41.14
N GLN A 110 -23.45 -18.49 40.11
CA GLN A 110 -23.26 -17.05 40.09
C GLN A 110 -24.58 -16.33 39.84
N THR A 111 -24.70 -15.16 40.45
CA THR A 111 -25.84 -14.28 40.24
C THR A 111 -25.33 -12.94 39.72
N PHE A 112 -25.80 -12.54 38.55
CA PHE A 112 -25.46 -11.26 37.94
C PHE A 112 -26.72 -10.58 37.41
N GLN A 113 -26.62 -9.28 37.14
CA GLN A 113 -27.74 -8.47 36.70
C GLN A 113 -27.49 -7.97 35.28
N ILE A 114 -28.52 -8.01 34.45
CA ILE A 114 -28.58 -7.35 33.14
C ILE A 114 -29.55 -6.17 33.30
N TYR A 115 -29.13 -4.97 32.94
CA TYR A 115 -29.92 -3.75 33.17
C TYR A 115 -29.74 -2.72 32.05
N PRO A 116 -30.76 -1.89 31.80
CA PRO A 116 -30.62 -0.72 30.95
C PRO A 116 -29.97 0.43 31.72
N VAL A 117 -29.01 1.09 31.09
CA VAL A 117 -28.32 2.25 31.69
C VAL A 117 -29.31 3.39 31.95
N GLY A 118 -29.32 3.90 33.19
CA GLY A 118 -30.17 5.03 33.58
C GLY A 118 -31.58 4.67 34.05
N ILE A 119 -31.92 3.37 34.11
CA ILE A 119 -33.19 2.86 34.66
C ILE A 119 -32.86 2.01 35.90
N ASN A 120 -33.76 1.99 36.88
CA ASN A 120 -33.58 1.26 38.16
C ASN A 120 -34.07 -0.19 38.13
N GLU A 121 -34.67 -0.63 37.02
CA GLU A 121 -35.12 -2.00 36.81
C GLU A 121 -33.99 -2.85 36.23
N SER A 122 -33.87 -4.10 36.70
CA SER A 122 -32.87 -5.04 36.21
C SER A 122 -33.42 -6.47 36.16
N LEU A 123 -32.86 -7.26 35.25
CA LEU A 123 -33.09 -8.69 35.15
C LEU A 123 -31.99 -9.41 35.94
N THR A 124 -32.36 -10.13 37.00
CA THR A 124 -31.41 -10.94 37.76
C THR A 124 -31.32 -12.34 37.17
N VAL A 125 -30.13 -12.74 36.74
CA VAL A 125 -29.83 -14.05 36.19
C VAL A 125 -29.07 -14.86 37.24
N THR A 126 -29.63 -16.02 37.61
CA THR A 126 -28.92 -17.00 38.44
C THR A 126 -28.46 -18.13 37.52
N LEU A 127 -27.15 -18.21 37.33
CA LEU A 127 -26.49 -19.17 36.45
C LEU A 127 -25.82 -20.26 37.30
N ASP A 128 -26.11 -21.52 36.98
CA ASP A 128 -25.44 -22.67 37.59
C ASP A 128 -24.56 -23.34 36.53
N MET A 129 -23.24 -23.25 36.73
CA MET A 129 -22.26 -23.80 35.80
C MET A 129 -22.08 -25.29 36.03
N GLN A 130 -22.30 -26.10 34.99
CA GLN A 130 -22.05 -27.54 35.02
C GLN A 130 -20.58 -27.82 34.69
N CYS A 131 -19.75 -27.83 35.73
CA CYS A 131 -18.30 -28.01 35.61
C CYS A 131 -17.80 -29.40 36.05
N ASP A 132 -18.62 -30.17 36.79
CA ASP A 132 -18.30 -31.51 37.26
C ASP A 132 -19.12 -32.59 36.56
N CYS A 133 -18.60 -33.82 36.61
CA CYS A 133 -19.36 -35.00 36.24
C CYS A 133 -20.20 -35.50 37.42
N GLN A 134 -21.39 -36.04 37.16
CA GLN A 134 -22.26 -36.56 38.22
C GLN A 134 -21.61 -37.67 39.06
N CYS A 135 -20.72 -38.46 38.45
CA CYS A 135 -19.99 -39.56 39.10
C CYS A 135 -18.89 -39.12 40.07
N GLU A 136 -18.54 -37.82 40.09
CA GLU A 136 -17.58 -37.25 41.05
C GLU A 136 -18.24 -36.87 42.38
N ASN A 137 -19.57 -36.92 42.44
CA ASN A 137 -20.31 -36.51 43.62
C ASN A 137 -20.33 -37.58 44.70
N ILE A 138 -20.15 -37.13 45.94
CA ILE A 138 -20.24 -37.99 47.14
C ILE A 138 -21.60 -38.69 47.16
N GLY A 139 -21.57 -40.02 47.23
CA GLY A 139 -22.77 -40.87 47.25
C GLY A 139 -23.14 -41.47 45.89
N HIS A 140 -22.44 -41.12 44.80
CA HIS A 140 -22.54 -41.86 43.55
C HIS A 140 -21.86 -43.24 43.68
N PRO A 141 -22.36 -44.31 43.01
CA PRO A 141 -21.72 -45.64 43.06
C PRO A 141 -20.25 -45.64 42.62
N ASP A 142 -19.90 -44.78 41.67
CA ASP A 142 -18.53 -44.61 41.15
C ASP A 142 -17.69 -43.62 41.97
N TYR A 143 -18.19 -43.19 43.14
CA TYR A 143 -17.46 -42.41 44.13
C TYR A 143 -17.19 -43.28 45.35
N VAL A 144 -15.93 -43.70 45.55
CA VAL A 144 -15.53 -44.55 46.67
C VAL A 144 -14.29 -43.97 47.34
N GLU A 145 -14.46 -43.39 48.52
CA GLU A 145 -13.34 -42.90 49.33
C GLU A 145 -12.46 -44.06 49.80
N LYS A 146 -11.14 -43.90 49.70
CA LYS A 146 -10.15 -44.93 50.06
C LYS A 146 -10.47 -46.27 49.39
N SER A 147 -10.74 -46.24 48.09
CA SER A 147 -11.12 -47.42 47.32
C SER A 147 -10.00 -48.47 47.37
N PRO A 148 -10.32 -49.76 47.55
CA PRO A 148 -9.37 -50.85 47.35
C PRO A 148 -8.73 -50.86 45.97
N ASP A 149 -9.46 -50.41 44.94
CA ASP A 149 -8.93 -50.28 43.57
C ASP A 149 -7.82 -49.22 43.48
N CYS A 150 -7.83 -48.25 44.41
CA CYS A 150 -6.80 -47.22 44.57
C CYS A 150 -5.83 -47.57 45.72
N HIS A 151 -5.62 -48.87 45.98
CA HIS A 151 -4.78 -49.39 47.07
C HIS A 151 -5.11 -48.85 48.48
N GLY A 152 -6.33 -48.32 48.68
CA GLY A 152 -6.74 -47.66 49.92
C GLY A 152 -6.08 -46.30 50.17
N ALA A 153 -5.29 -45.79 49.21
CA ALA A 153 -4.51 -44.56 49.30
C ALA A 153 -5.10 -43.40 48.46
N GLY A 154 -6.31 -43.57 47.93
CA GLY A 154 -6.99 -42.56 47.12
C GLY A 154 -8.49 -42.77 47.04
N THR A 155 -9.18 -41.78 46.49
CA THR A 155 -10.63 -41.83 46.22
C THR A 155 -10.85 -42.21 44.77
N LEU A 156 -11.65 -43.24 44.53
CA LEU A 156 -12.09 -43.58 43.18
C LEU A 156 -13.23 -42.62 42.80
N LYS A 157 -13.05 -41.88 41.70
CA LYS A 157 -14.05 -40.96 41.12
C LYS A 157 -14.19 -41.24 39.64
N CYS A 158 -15.39 -41.58 39.17
CA CYS A 158 -15.66 -41.86 37.76
C CYS A 158 -14.73 -42.92 37.12
N GLY A 159 -14.30 -43.92 37.90
CA GLY A 159 -13.38 -44.96 37.44
C GLY A 159 -11.90 -44.59 37.39
N VAL A 160 -11.52 -43.43 37.94
CA VAL A 160 -10.11 -42.99 38.07
C VAL A 160 -9.79 -42.71 39.53
N CYS A 161 -8.57 -43.01 39.97
CA CYS A 161 -8.12 -42.77 41.33
C CYS A 161 -7.57 -41.35 41.51
N GLU A 162 -8.10 -40.60 42.47
CA GLU A 162 -7.52 -39.37 43.00
C GLU A 162 -6.77 -39.69 44.29
N CYS A 163 -5.43 -39.70 44.22
CA CYS A 163 -4.57 -40.11 45.31
C CYS A 163 -4.46 -39.06 46.42
N ASP A 164 -4.13 -39.51 47.63
CA ASP A 164 -3.78 -38.61 48.72
C ASP A 164 -2.44 -37.90 48.48
N THR A 165 -2.06 -36.98 49.38
CA THR A 165 -0.87 -36.13 49.19
C THR A 165 0.47 -36.88 49.17
N MET A 166 0.51 -38.14 49.62
CA MET A 166 1.75 -38.92 49.73
C MET A 166 1.86 -40.02 48.67
N HIS A 167 0.77 -40.32 47.97
CA HIS A 167 0.72 -41.37 46.96
C HIS A 167 0.44 -40.80 45.57
N PHE A 168 0.92 -41.51 44.56
CA PHE A 168 0.72 -41.16 43.15
C PHE A 168 0.76 -42.42 42.28
N GLY A 169 0.45 -42.27 41.00
CA GLY A 169 0.24 -43.40 40.08
C GLY A 169 -1.24 -43.59 39.75
N ARG A 170 -1.53 -44.42 38.76
CA ARG A 170 -2.89 -44.57 38.21
C ARG A 170 -3.87 -45.17 39.22
N MET A 171 -3.35 -45.97 40.14
CA MET A 171 -4.09 -46.65 41.20
C MET A 171 -3.52 -46.29 42.59
N CYS A 172 -2.78 -45.19 42.72
CA CYS A 172 -2.12 -44.76 43.97
C CYS A 172 -1.14 -45.80 44.53
N GLU A 173 -0.49 -46.55 43.65
CA GLU A 173 0.40 -47.66 43.96
C GLU A 173 1.81 -47.22 44.39
N CYS A 174 2.19 -45.96 44.18
CA CYS A 174 3.49 -45.41 44.54
C CYS A 174 3.40 -44.43 45.72
N ASP A 175 4.47 -44.39 46.52
CA ASP A 175 4.64 -43.50 47.68
C ASP A 175 5.90 -42.63 47.51
N ALA A 176 5.78 -41.34 47.79
CA ALA A 176 6.88 -40.36 47.71
C ALA A 176 8.08 -40.68 48.62
N ASN A 177 7.89 -41.46 49.69
CA ASN A 177 8.96 -41.82 50.62
C ASN A 177 9.72 -43.12 50.27
N ASN A 178 9.21 -43.93 49.35
CA ASN A 178 9.72 -45.28 49.14
C ASN A 178 10.38 -45.43 47.76
N ASN A 179 11.70 -45.20 47.69
CA ASN A 179 12.57 -45.41 46.51
C ASN A 179 12.69 -46.88 46.05
N ARG A 180 11.78 -47.77 46.46
CA ARG A 180 11.78 -49.19 46.04
C ARG A 180 11.28 -49.42 44.62
N HIS A 181 10.73 -48.39 43.96
CA HIS A 181 10.09 -48.53 42.64
C HIS A 181 11.02 -48.31 41.42
N ALA A 182 12.30 -47.97 41.63
CA ALA A 182 13.26 -47.84 40.53
C ALA A 182 13.71 -49.18 39.89
N ASN A 183 13.39 -50.32 40.51
CA ASN A 183 13.87 -51.65 40.09
C ASN A 183 12.76 -52.59 39.58
N ASP A 184 11.50 -52.14 39.48
CA ASP A 184 10.42 -52.96 38.94
C ASP A 184 10.25 -52.67 37.43
N THR A 185 10.65 -53.64 36.60
CA THR A 185 10.55 -53.59 35.14
C THR A 185 9.11 -53.40 34.64
N SER A 186 8.11 -53.73 35.45
CA SER A 186 6.69 -53.53 35.10
C SER A 186 6.26 -52.06 35.11
N MET A 187 6.82 -51.22 36.00
CA MET A 187 6.47 -49.81 36.11
C MET A 187 7.10 -48.93 35.02
N VAL A 188 8.32 -49.28 34.56
CA VAL A 188 8.99 -48.56 33.47
C VAL A 188 8.29 -48.78 32.11
N SER A 189 7.57 -49.89 31.98
CA SER A 189 6.85 -50.25 30.75
C SER A 189 5.70 -49.28 30.44
N GLY A 190 5.07 -48.70 31.46
CA GLY A 190 3.96 -47.76 31.31
C GLY A 190 4.34 -46.40 30.71
N CYS A 191 5.63 -46.05 30.71
CA CYS A 191 6.16 -44.79 30.19
C CYS A 191 6.73 -44.89 28.77
N ARG A 192 6.60 -46.05 28.13
CA ARG A 192 7.10 -46.28 26.77
C ARG A 192 5.94 -46.17 25.79
N LEU A 193 6.17 -45.43 24.71
CA LEU A 193 5.17 -45.24 23.65
C LEU A 193 4.78 -46.58 23.01
N ASN A 194 5.78 -47.45 22.78
CA ASN A 194 5.59 -48.79 22.24
C ASN A 194 6.57 -49.75 22.93
N ASN A 195 6.30 -51.06 22.89
CA ASN A 195 7.23 -52.07 23.46
C ASN A 195 8.63 -52.05 22.81
N ASP A 196 8.74 -51.51 21.59
CA ASP A 196 10.01 -51.33 20.86
C ASP A 196 10.75 -50.02 21.20
N SER A 197 10.10 -49.05 21.87
CA SER A 197 10.77 -47.81 22.24
C SER A 197 11.58 -48.01 23.52
N GLU A 198 12.91 -47.94 23.42
CA GLU A 198 13.80 -47.99 24.59
C GLU A 198 13.79 -46.70 25.41
N ILE A 199 13.26 -45.61 24.83
CA ILE A 199 13.22 -44.28 25.43
C ILE A 199 11.91 -44.10 26.18
N ASN A 200 12.01 -43.84 27.49
CA ASN A 200 10.86 -43.49 28.32
C ASN A 200 10.46 -42.03 28.10
N CYS A 201 9.16 -41.73 28.09
CA CYS A 201 8.61 -40.38 28.01
C CYS A 201 9.16 -39.55 26.83
N SER A 202 9.44 -40.23 25.71
CA SER A 202 10.05 -39.66 24.51
C SER A 202 11.34 -38.85 24.77
N GLY A 203 12.01 -39.09 25.92
CA GLY A 203 13.21 -38.36 26.34
C GLY A 203 12.95 -36.90 26.74
N ARG A 204 11.68 -36.51 26.90
CA ARG A 204 11.24 -35.15 27.22
C ARG A 204 10.51 -35.07 28.56
N GLY A 205 10.76 -36.02 29.44
CA GLY A 205 10.16 -36.10 30.77
C GLY A 205 10.80 -37.19 31.61
N GLU A 206 10.43 -37.23 32.88
CA GLU A 206 10.83 -38.28 33.81
C GLU A 206 9.69 -39.29 33.99
N CYS A 207 10.03 -40.57 33.99
CA CYS A 207 9.04 -41.63 34.21
C CYS A 207 8.87 -41.84 35.71
N ASN A 208 7.73 -41.40 36.24
CA ASN A 208 7.38 -41.51 37.64
C ASN A 208 6.17 -42.44 37.78
N CYS A 209 6.36 -43.63 38.34
CA CYS A 209 5.29 -44.60 38.58
C CYS A 209 4.49 -45.00 37.33
N GLY A 210 5.16 -45.24 36.20
CA GLY A 210 4.49 -45.63 34.95
C GLY A 210 3.71 -44.50 34.25
N GLN A 211 3.82 -43.26 34.74
CA GLN A 211 3.34 -42.06 34.08
C GLN A 211 4.50 -41.11 33.79
N CYS A 212 4.41 -40.39 32.67
CA CYS A 212 5.42 -39.43 32.29
C CYS A 212 5.13 -38.04 32.88
N ASP A 213 6.12 -37.51 33.61
CA ASP A 213 6.15 -36.12 34.05
C ASP A 213 6.96 -35.30 33.05
N CYS A 214 6.26 -34.51 32.24
CA CYS A 214 6.87 -33.81 31.11
C CYS A 214 7.68 -32.60 31.57
N GLN A 215 8.83 -32.41 30.92
CA GLN A 215 9.73 -31.32 31.26
C GLN A 215 9.06 -29.94 31.11
N THR A 216 9.19 -29.12 32.15
CA THR A 216 8.77 -27.71 32.10
C THR A 216 9.86 -26.85 31.48
N ARG A 217 9.48 -25.99 30.53
CA ARG A 217 10.39 -25.04 29.86
C ARG A 217 10.58 -23.77 30.70
N SER A 218 11.61 -22.98 30.37
CA SER A 218 11.83 -21.65 30.98
C SER A 218 10.73 -20.64 30.63
N ASN A 219 10.12 -20.78 29.45
CA ASN A 219 8.95 -20.01 29.06
C ASN A 219 7.68 -20.78 29.48
N PRO A 220 6.84 -20.23 30.38
CA PRO A 220 5.61 -20.89 30.83
C PRO A 220 4.57 -21.16 29.73
N GLU A 221 4.65 -20.42 28.61
CA GLU A 221 3.74 -20.60 27.47
C GLU A 221 4.10 -21.82 26.61
N GLU A 222 5.34 -22.30 26.71
CA GLU A 222 5.83 -23.46 25.98
C GLU A 222 5.65 -24.72 26.83
N LYS A 223 4.81 -25.63 26.34
CA LYS A 223 4.42 -26.83 27.07
C LYS A 223 4.76 -28.07 26.26
N VAL A 224 5.38 -29.02 26.93
CA VAL A 224 5.47 -30.41 26.49
C VAL A 224 4.36 -31.18 27.21
N TYR A 225 3.59 -31.96 26.47
CA TYR A 225 2.43 -32.68 26.98
C TYR A 225 2.22 -33.98 26.20
N GLY A 226 1.16 -34.69 26.53
CA GLY A 226 0.88 -36.04 26.01
C GLY A 226 1.19 -37.10 27.06
N THR A 227 0.67 -38.31 26.83
CA THR A 227 0.76 -39.41 27.82
C THR A 227 2.21 -39.84 28.03
N TYR A 228 3.03 -39.67 26.99
CA TYR A 228 4.43 -40.03 26.91
C TYR A 228 5.32 -38.82 26.59
N CYS A 229 4.85 -37.59 26.83
CA CYS A 229 5.55 -36.35 26.48
C CYS A 229 5.94 -36.27 25.00
N GLU A 230 5.07 -36.81 24.14
CA GLU A 230 5.22 -36.92 22.69
C GLU A 230 4.74 -35.66 21.94
N CYS A 231 4.01 -34.78 22.60
CA CYS A 231 3.49 -33.55 22.01
C CYS A 231 4.11 -32.30 22.62
N ASP A 232 4.11 -31.22 21.84
CA ASP A 232 4.43 -29.89 22.30
C ASP A 232 3.70 -28.85 21.46
N ASN A 233 3.62 -27.62 21.97
CA ASN A 233 2.90 -26.51 21.34
C ASN A 233 3.83 -25.48 20.67
N PHE A 234 5.10 -25.82 20.41
CA PHE A 234 6.09 -24.86 19.89
C PHE A 234 6.93 -25.37 18.72
N SER A 235 6.80 -26.64 18.35
CA SER A 235 7.54 -27.26 17.24
C SER A 235 6.79 -27.28 15.90
N CYS A 236 5.66 -26.57 15.77
CA CYS A 236 4.99 -26.41 14.48
C CYS A 236 5.75 -25.46 13.54
N ASP A 237 5.36 -25.48 12.27
CA ASP A 237 5.97 -24.64 11.24
C ASP A 237 5.81 -23.13 11.52
N ARG A 238 6.81 -22.38 11.06
CA ARG A 238 6.86 -20.93 11.20
C ARG A 238 6.80 -20.26 9.83
N SER A 239 5.79 -19.43 9.61
CA SER A 239 5.68 -18.58 8.43
C SER A 239 5.88 -17.12 8.84
N GLY A 240 6.68 -16.36 8.09
CA GLY A 240 7.02 -14.97 8.43
C GLY A 240 7.75 -14.80 9.78
N GLY A 241 8.34 -15.87 10.32
CA GLY A 241 8.99 -15.88 11.65
C GLY A 241 8.05 -16.13 12.84
N ALA A 242 6.74 -16.22 12.61
CA ALA A 242 5.73 -16.51 13.63
C ALA A 242 5.28 -17.98 13.58
N LEU A 243 5.06 -18.60 14.75
CA LEU A 243 4.51 -19.95 14.86
C LEU A 243 3.09 -20.00 14.28
N CYS A 244 2.82 -20.94 13.37
CA CYS A 244 1.55 -21.03 12.65
C CYS A 244 1.13 -19.70 12.00
N GLY A 245 2.11 -18.96 11.46
CA GLY A 245 1.89 -17.67 10.79
C GLY A 245 1.33 -16.57 11.70
N GLY A 246 1.24 -16.79 13.02
CA GLY A 246 0.52 -15.92 13.95
C GLY A 246 -1.01 -16.01 13.85
N HIS A 247 -1.53 -16.94 13.05
CA HIS A 247 -2.96 -17.10 12.76
C HIS A 247 -3.48 -18.50 13.14
N GLY A 248 -2.79 -19.19 14.03
CA GLY A 248 -3.19 -20.50 14.51
C GLY A 248 -2.55 -20.85 15.84
N THR A 249 -3.10 -21.88 16.48
CA THR A 249 -2.52 -22.47 17.69
C THR A 249 -1.82 -23.77 17.31
N CYS A 250 -0.56 -23.94 17.71
CA CYS A 250 0.17 -25.17 17.51
C CYS A 250 -0.30 -26.25 18.50
N ASP A 251 -0.71 -27.40 17.99
CA ASP A 251 -1.08 -28.56 18.79
C ASP A 251 -0.42 -29.82 18.22
N CYS A 252 0.59 -30.34 18.95
CA CYS A 252 1.29 -31.57 18.64
C CYS A 252 1.83 -31.64 17.20
N GLY A 253 2.52 -30.58 16.76
CA GLY A 253 3.10 -30.50 15.41
C GLY A 253 2.11 -30.12 14.30
N VAL A 254 0.83 -29.89 14.62
CA VAL A 254 -0.18 -29.43 13.66
C VAL A 254 -0.68 -28.04 14.03
N CYS A 255 -0.71 -27.13 13.06
CA CYS A 255 -1.29 -25.80 13.25
C CYS A 255 -2.83 -25.84 13.14
N LYS A 256 -3.52 -25.51 14.23
CA LYS A 256 -4.97 -25.29 14.25
C LYS A 256 -5.27 -23.84 13.91
N CYS A 257 -5.63 -23.59 12.65
CA CYS A 257 -5.87 -22.25 12.14
C CYS A 257 -7.15 -21.63 12.71
N ILE A 258 -7.12 -20.30 12.93
CA ILE A 258 -8.32 -19.54 13.27
C ILE A 258 -9.26 -19.44 12.03
N PRO A 259 -10.58 -19.24 12.23
CA PRO A 259 -11.51 -19.07 11.11
C PRO A 259 -11.05 -17.98 10.14
N GLY A 260 -11.06 -18.28 8.84
CA GLY A 260 -10.57 -17.38 7.79
C GLY A 260 -9.11 -17.62 7.36
N TRP A 261 -8.40 -18.55 8.00
CA TRP A 261 -7.04 -18.97 7.63
C TRP A 261 -6.95 -20.48 7.40
N THR A 262 -6.05 -20.89 6.51
CA THR A 262 -5.84 -22.25 6.02
C THR A 262 -4.36 -22.49 5.72
N GLY A 263 -4.01 -23.72 5.33
CA GLY A 263 -2.64 -24.15 5.07
C GLY A 263 -1.99 -24.81 6.29
N GLU A 264 -0.93 -25.59 6.06
CA GLU A 264 -0.22 -26.33 7.13
C GLU A 264 0.41 -25.40 8.17
N SER A 265 0.76 -24.17 7.75
CA SER A 265 1.32 -23.11 8.60
C SER A 265 0.32 -21.98 8.90
N CYS A 266 -0.97 -22.12 8.55
CA CYS A 266 -2.00 -21.08 8.69
C CYS A 266 -1.64 -19.72 8.06
N ASP A 267 -0.84 -19.73 7.00
CA ASP A 267 -0.36 -18.53 6.30
C ASP A 267 -1.24 -18.12 5.11
N CYS A 268 -2.28 -18.90 4.83
CA CYS A 268 -3.13 -18.75 3.65
C CYS A 268 -4.53 -18.28 4.05
N HIS A 269 -5.00 -17.16 3.50
CA HIS A 269 -6.39 -16.75 3.69
C HIS A 269 -7.38 -17.76 3.06
N ALA A 270 -8.42 -18.12 3.80
CA ALA A 270 -9.48 -19.04 3.34
C ALA A 270 -10.43 -18.40 2.32
N THR A 271 -10.54 -17.07 2.32
CA THR A 271 -11.52 -16.30 1.56
C THR A 271 -10.88 -15.65 0.32
N ASN A 272 -11.63 -15.60 -0.78
CA ASN A 272 -11.19 -14.96 -2.02
C ASN A 272 -11.39 -13.44 -2.03
N GLU A 273 -11.86 -12.84 -0.94
CA GLU A 273 -12.19 -11.41 -0.84
C GLU A 273 -11.00 -10.51 -1.20
N THR A 274 -9.78 -10.87 -0.78
CA THR A 274 -8.57 -10.09 -1.07
C THR A 274 -8.16 -10.12 -2.55
N CYS A 275 -8.74 -11.04 -3.33
CA CYS A 275 -8.53 -11.23 -4.76
C CYS A 275 -9.63 -10.60 -5.62
N ILE A 276 -10.59 -9.91 -5.02
CA ILE A 276 -11.67 -9.20 -5.71
C ILE A 276 -11.40 -7.69 -5.61
N MET A 277 -11.57 -6.97 -6.71
CA MET A 277 -11.41 -5.52 -6.75
C MET A 277 -12.71 -4.83 -6.31
N ASP A 278 -12.60 -3.73 -5.54
CA ASP A 278 -13.75 -2.95 -5.08
C ASP A 278 -14.63 -2.51 -6.27
N GLY A 279 -15.88 -2.98 -6.29
CA GLY A 279 -16.83 -2.70 -7.37
C GLY A 279 -16.85 -3.71 -8.52
N SER A 280 -16.11 -4.81 -8.41
CA SER A 280 -16.19 -5.97 -9.31
C SER A 280 -16.62 -7.23 -8.55
N ASP A 281 -17.33 -8.14 -9.21
CA ASP A 281 -17.68 -9.47 -8.66
C ASP A 281 -16.72 -10.57 -9.16
N GLU A 282 -15.71 -10.22 -9.96
CA GLU A 282 -14.80 -11.16 -10.60
C GLU A 282 -13.52 -11.37 -9.79
N ILE A 283 -13.25 -12.63 -9.44
CA ILE A 283 -11.99 -13.03 -8.79
C ILE A 283 -10.85 -12.85 -9.81
N CYS A 284 -9.83 -12.07 -9.44
CA CYS A 284 -8.66 -11.79 -10.28
C CYS A 284 -9.03 -11.30 -11.68
N SER A 285 -10.08 -10.45 -11.79
CA SER A 285 -10.61 -9.91 -13.04
C SER A 285 -10.94 -10.99 -14.10
N GLY A 286 -11.27 -12.21 -13.66
CA GLY A 286 -11.55 -13.37 -14.51
C GLY A 286 -10.35 -13.92 -15.28
N ARG A 287 -9.13 -13.46 -14.97
CA ARG A 287 -7.90 -13.70 -15.73
C ARG A 287 -6.82 -14.35 -14.86
N GLY A 288 -7.23 -15.09 -13.85
CA GLY A 288 -6.32 -15.75 -12.91
C GLY A 288 -7.08 -16.50 -11.82
N ASN A 289 -6.32 -17.23 -11.01
CA ASN A 289 -6.83 -17.94 -9.85
C ASN A 289 -6.34 -17.27 -8.56
N CYS A 290 -7.18 -17.25 -7.53
CA CYS A 290 -6.79 -16.76 -6.21
C CYS A 290 -6.12 -17.88 -5.41
N GLU A 291 -4.85 -17.71 -5.06
CA GLU A 291 -4.10 -18.62 -4.20
C GLU A 291 -3.61 -17.85 -2.98
N CYS A 292 -4.05 -18.26 -1.78
CA CYS A 292 -3.70 -17.62 -0.51
C CYS A 292 -3.93 -16.11 -0.46
N GLY A 293 -5.07 -15.67 -1.01
CA GLY A 293 -5.45 -14.27 -1.04
C GLY A 293 -4.65 -13.41 -2.03
N GLN A 294 -3.85 -14.03 -2.91
CA GLN A 294 -3.14 -13.37 -4.00
C GLN A 294 -3.54 -13.94 -5.36
N CYS A 295 -3.69 -13.07 -6.36
CA CYS A 295 -4.02 -13.48 -7.71
C CYS A 295 -2.81 -14.04 -8.47
N LYS A 296 -2.91 -15.29 -8.91
CA LYS A 296 -2.03 -15.91 -9.91
C LYS A 296 -2.63 -15.70 -11.29
N CYS A 297 -2.07 -14.75 -12.04
CA CYS A 297 -2.57 -14.39 -13.36
C CYS A 297 -2.27 -15.48 -14.40
N SER A 298 -3.25 -15.80 -15.24
CA SER A 298 -3.10 -16.77 -16.32
C SER A 298 -2.32 -16.18 -17.50
N GLU A 299 -1.68 -17.07 -18.26
CA GLU A 299 -1.09 -16.73 -19.57
C GLU A 299 -1.92 -17.43 -20.65
N GLU A 300 -2.73 -16.66 -21.39
CA GLU A 300 -3.53 -17.18 -22.50
C GLU A 300 -3.06 -16.57 -23.81
N ASN A 301 -2.86 -17.42 -24.83
CA ASN A 301 -2.50 -16.99 -26.19
C ASN A 301 -1.25 -16.07 -26.28
N GLY A 302 -0.28 -16.23 -25.37
CA GLY A 302 0.94 -15.41 -25.32
C GLY A 302 0.75 -14.02 -24.71
N ILE A 303 -0.41 -13.73 -24.12
CA ILE A 303 -0.71 -12.50 -23.39
C ILE A 303 -0.52 -12.77 -21.90
N ARG A 304 0.37 -11.99 -21.27
CA ARG A 304 0.65 -12.09 -19.83
C ARG A 304 -0.08 -10.99 -19.07
N TYR A 305 -1.04 -11.39 -18.25
CA TYR A 305 -1.73 -10.48 -17.34
C TYR A 305 -0.91 -10.22 -16.08
N SER A 306 -0.98 -9.01 -15.53
CA SER A 306 -0.24 -8.60 -14.34
C SER A 306 -1.07 -7.65 -13.47
N GLY A 307 -0.53 -7.24 -12.32
CA GLY A 307 -1.24 -6.44 -11.33
C GLY A 307 -1.89 -7.27 -10.22
N LYS A 308 -2.24 -6.60 -9.12
CA LYS A 308 -2.77 -7.24 -7.89
C LYS A 308 -3.99 -8.12 -8.15
N TYR A 309 -4.81 -7.76 -9.13
CA TYR A 309 -6.04 -8.45 -9.51
C TYR A 309 -6.01 -8.92 -10.97
N CYS A 310 -4.82 -9.06 -11.58
CA CYS A 310 -4.65 -9.44 -13.00
C CYS A 310 -5.33 -8.51 -14.01
N GLN A 311 -5.50 -7.24 -13.63
CA GLN A 311 -6.17 -6.23 -14.44
C GLN A 311 -5.27 -5.62 -15.53
N LYS A 312 -3.94 -5.72 -15.38
CA LYS A 312 -2.99 -5.11 -16.30
C LYS A 312 -2.72 -6.07 -17.46
N CYS A 313 -2.80 -5.54 -18.67
CA CYS A 313 -2.48 -6.27 -19.89
C CYS A 313 -1.52 -5.43 -20.75
N PRO A 314 -0.20 -5.61 -20.60
CA PRO A 314 0.79 -4.82 -21.33
C PRO A 314 0.76 -5.04 -22.86
N THR A 315 0.32 -6.23 -23.31
CA THR A 315 0.26 -6.62 -24.72
C THR A 315 -1.11 -6.43 -25.36
N CYS A 316 -2.10 -5.96 -24.61
CA CYS A 316 -3.39 -5.58 -25.19
C CYS A 316 -3.23 -4.27 -25.97
N PRO A 317 -3.86 -4.11 -27.15
CA PRO A 317 -3.93 -2.81 -27.81
C PRO A 317 -4.60 -1.81 -26.87
N GLY A 318 -3.82 -0.85 -26.36
CA GLY A 318 -4.33 0.17 -25.44
C GLY A 318 -5.45 1.00 -26.09
N ARG A 319 -6.28 1.66 -25.27
CA ARG A 319 -7.37 2.55 -25.74
C ARG A 319 -6.87 3.85 -26.37
N CYS A 320 -5.57 3.97 -26.66
CA CYS A 320 -4.98 5.14 -27.31
C CYS A 320 -5.74 5.52 -28.57
N GLN A 321 -6.06 4.56 -29.45
CA GLN A 321 -6.77 4.86 -30.71
C GLN A 321 -8.15 5.49 -30.50
N GLU A 322 -8.85 5.13 -29.42
CA GLU A 322 -10.18 5.66 -29.11
C GLU A 322 -10.15 7.16 -28.78
N PHE A 323 -9.13 7.60 -28.05
CA PHE A 323 -9.02 8.98 -27.60
C PHE A 323 -8.33 9.90 -28.60
N LYS A 324 -7.66 9.35 -29.62
CA LYS A 324 -6.88 10.09 -30.60
C LYS A 324 -7.68 11.23 -31.24
N ASP A 325 -8.83 10.89 -31.81
CA ASP A 325 -9.62 11.84 -32.61
C ASP A 325 -10.28 12.91 -31.72
N CYS A 326 -10.71 12.53 -30.51
CA CYS A 326 -11.28 13.46 -29.54
C CYS A 326 -10.25 14.44 -28.98
N ILE A 327 -9.03 13.99 -28.69
CA ILE A 327 -7.97 14.87 -28.18
C ILE A 327 -7.50 15.85 -29.26
N GLN A 328 -7.37 15.38 -30.50
CA GLN A 328 -6.98 16.22 -31.62
C GLN A 328 -7.96 17.38 -31.82
N CYS A 329 -9.26 17.10 -31.71
CA CYS A 329 -10.28 18.12 -31.82
C CYS A 329 -10.38 19.03 -30.58
N LEU A 330 -10.43 18.48 -29.36
CA LEU A 330 -10.65 19.25 -28.14
C LEU A 330 -9.48 20.18 -27.78
N VAL A 331 -8.24 19.72 -28.02
CA VAL A 331 -7.03 20.44 -27.59
C VAL A 331 -6.47 21.30 -28.72
N TYR A 332 -6.28 20.71 -29.90
CA TYR A 332 -5.59 21.38 -31.01
C TYR A 332 -6.54 21.98 -32.06
N LYS A 333 -7.84 21.72 -31.96
CA LYS A 333 -8.87 22.18 -32.92
C LYS A 333 -8.57 21.75 -34.37
N THR A 334 -7.91 20.61 -34.52
CA THR A 334 -7.57 20.00 -35.81
C THR A 334 -8.11 18.57 -35.90
N GLY A 335 -8.03 17.93 -37.07
CA GLY A 335 -8.45 16.55 -37.28
C GLY A 335 -9.77 16.40 -38.05
N ASN A 336 -10.32 15.19 -38.04
CA ASN A 336 -11.44 14.79 -38.90
C ASN A 336 -12.83 15.16 -38.34
N LEU A 337 -12.93 15.55 -37.07
CA LEU A 337 -14.20 15.95 -36.46
C LEU A 337 -14.44 17.45 -36.62
N SER A 338 -15.65 17.81 -37.04
CA SER A 338 -16.10 19.21 -37.02
C SER A 338 -16.32 19.69 -35.58
N PRO A 339 -16.26 21.01 -35.30
CA PRO A 339 -16.42 21.56 -33.95
C PRO A 339 -17.71 21.12 -33.24
N GLU A 340 -18.82 21.03 -33.99
CA GLU A 340 -20.12 20.63 -33.44
C GLU A 340 -20.22 19.12 -33.15
N GLN A 341 -19.52 18.28 -33.94
CA GLN A 341 -19.48 16.83 -33.72
C GLN A 341 -18.56 16.48 -32.55
N CYS A 342 -17.54 17.30 -32.32
CA CYS A 342 -16.59 17.16 -31.23
C CYS A 342 -17.26 17.29 -29.85
N GLU A 343 -18.05 18.35 -29.65
CA GLU A 343 -18.74 18.59 -28.37
C GLU A 343 -19.81 17.54 -28.05
N LYS A 344 -20.41 16.92 -29.09
CA LYS A 344 -21.44 15.89 -28.92
C LYS A 344 -20.87 14.48 -28.72
N THR A 345 -19.77 14.17 -29.38
CA THR A 345 -19.19 12.80 -29.41
C THR A 345 -18.18 12.61 -28.28
N CYS A 346 -17.44 13.65 -27.92
CA CYS A 346 -16.37 13.55 -26.94
C CYS A 346 -16.86 13.98 -25.55
N THR A 347 -17.16 13.01 -24.68
CA THR A 347 -17.58 13.27 -23.29
C THR A 347 -16.38 13.50 -22.35
N ILE A 348 -15.17 13.28 -22.83
CA ILE A 348 -13.92 13.40 -22.06
C ILE A 348 -13.50 14.87 -21.90
N LYS A 349 -12.95 15.21 -20.73
CA LYS A 349 -12.36 16.52 -20.44
C LYS A 349 -10.85 16.36 -20.19
N PRO A 350 -9.99 16.60 -21.19
CA PRO A 350 -8.55 16.48 -21.01
C PRO A 350 -7.99 17.62 -20.17
N ILE A 351 -6.98 17.32 -19.35
CA ILE A 351 -6.18 18.29 -18.59
C ILE A 351 -5.00 18.71 -19.47
N ILE A 352 -4.86 20.01 -19.70
CA ILE A 352 -3.80 20.56 -20.55
C ILE A 352 -2.50 20.69 -19.73
N VAL A 353 -1.41 20.12 -20.21
CA VAL A 353 -0.08 20.13 -19.56
C VAL A 353 1.01 20.55 -20.53
N LYS A 354 2.10 21.15 -20.05
CA LYS A 354 3.22 21.60 -20.91
C LYS A 354 3.95 20.44 -21.61
N VAL A 355 4.11 19.32 -20.92
CA VAL A 355 4.71 18.09 -21.44
C VAL A 355 3.91 16.91 -20.91
N ALA A 356 3.50 16.01 -21.80
CA ALA A 356 2.80 14.79 -21.43
C ALA A 356 3.81 13.66 -21.23
N GLU A 357 4.25 13.44 -19.99
CA GLU A 357 5.14 12.35 -19.60
C GLU A 357 4.36 11.28 -18.81
N ALA A 358 4.60 10.01 -19.13
CA ALA A 358 4.07 8.90 -18.34
C ALA A 358 4.93 8.69 -17.10
N ASN A 359 4.26 8.57 -15.96
CA ASN A 359 4.85 8.17 -14.70
C ASN A 359 4.79 6.64 -14.57
N GLU A 360 5.96 6.00 -14.51
CA GLU A 360 6.11 4.54 -14.40
C GLU A 360 5.49 3.99 -13.10
N ASP A 361 5.47 4.77 -12.01
CA ASP A 361 4.91 4.37 -10.72
C ASP A 361 3.38 4.47 -10.66
N LYS A 362 2.75 5.21 -11.59
CA LYS A 362 1.31 5.52 -11.60
C LYS A 362 0.53 4.82 -12.72
N ASP A 363 1.12 3.81 -13.36
CA ASP A 363 0.47 2.97 -14.38
C ASP A 363 -0.14 3.80 -15.53
N GLU A 364 0.59 4.83 -15.95
CA GLU A 364 0.12 5.78 -16.95
C GLU A 364 0.49 5.34 -18.37
N ASN A 365 -0.48 5.38 -19.29
CA ASN A 365 -0.26 4.99 -20.68
C ASN A 365 -0.02 6.22 -21.55
N MET A 366 1.20 6.37 -22.08
CA MET A 366 1.55 7.43 -23.03
C MET A 366 1.19 7.03 -24.46
N CYS A 367 0.49 7.92 -25.15
CA CYS A 367 0.12 7.78 -26.56
C CYS A 367 0.72 8.97 -27.33
N SER A 368 1.37 8.73 -28.46
CA SER A 368 1.88 9.79 -29.34
C SER A 368 1.56 9.51 -30.79
N TYR A 369 1.09 10.52 -31.51
CA TYR A 369 0.70 10.44 -32.92
C TYR A 369 1.21 11.64 -33.69
N TYR A 370 1.25 11.50 -35.02
CA TYR A 370 1.49 12.59 -35.96
C TYR A 370 0.18 13.03 -36.60
N ASP A 371 0.03 14.32 -36.82
CA ASP A 371 -1.11 14.90 -37.53
C ASP A 371 -0.84 15.09 -39.03
N GLN A 372 -1.73 15.81 -39.72
CA GLN A 372 -1.63 16.11 -41.15
C GLN A 372 -0.54 17.13 -41.48
N ASP A 373 -0.08 17.91 -40.50
CA ASP A 373 0.96 18.94 -40.63
C ASP A 373 2.36 18.40 -40.27
N ASP A 374 2.48 17.08 -40.11
CA ASP A 374 3.68 16.37 -39.61
C ASP A 374 4.14 16.83 -38.21
N CYS A 375 3.20 17.37 -37.42
CA CYS A 375 3.43 17.73 -36.04
C CYS A 375 3.11 16.55 -35.12
N ARG A 376 4.00 16.30 -34.16
CA ARG A 376 3.80 15.26 -33.14
C ARG A 376 2.98 15.82 -31.98
N PHE A 377 1.91 15.11 -31.62
CA PHE A 377 1.14 15.39 -30.41
C PHE A 377 1.10 14.17 -29.49
N ALA A 378 1.18 14.42 -28.19
CA ALA A 378 1.23 13.38 -27.18
C ALA A 378 0.24 13.64 -26.05
N TYR A 379 -0.29 12.54 -25.50
CA TYR A 379 -1.15 12.56 -24.32
C TYR A 379 -0.97 11.28 -23.52
N VAL A 380 -1.34 11.36 -22.25
CA VAL A 380 -1.24 10.27 -21.28
C VAL A 380 -2.63 10.03 -20.69
N TYR A 381 -3.05 8.78 -20.58
CA TYR A 381 -4.28 8.43 -19.86
C TYR A 381 -4.03 7.48 -18.71
N THR A 382 -4.80 7.65 -17.64
CA THR A 382 -4.76 6.85 -16.41
C THR A 382 -6.16 6.67 -15.84
N TYR A 383 -6.30 5.79 -14.87
CA TYR A 383 -7.54 5.55 -14.14
C TYR A 383 -7.38 6.03 -12.69
N ASP A 384 -8.36 6.80 -12.23
CA ASP A 384 -8.41 7.26 -10.85
C ASP A 384 -8.81 6.11 -9.89
N GLN A 385 -8.70 6.32 -8.58
CA GLN A 385 -9.05 5.34 -7.53
C GLN A 385 -10.51 4.85 -7.62
N SER A 386 -11.41 5.64 -8.24
CA SER A 386 -12.81 5.29 -8.51
C SER A 386 -13.04 4.68 -9.91
N GLY A 387 -11.99 4.31 -10.64
CA GLY A 387 -12.07 3.72 -11.99
C GLY A 387 -12.41 4.71 -13.12
N LYS A 388 -12.43 6.02 -12.84
CA LYS A 388 -12.72 7.07 -13.84
C LYS A 388 -11.47 7.42 -14.64
N ILE A 389 -11.62 7.58 -15.96
CA ILE A 389 -10.49 7.93 -16.84
C ILE A 389 -10.08 9.40 -16.70
N VAL A 390 -8.77 9.61 -16.58
CA VAL A 390 -8.13 10.93 -16.53
C VAL A 390 -7.11 11.01 -17.67
N ILE A 391 -7.21 12.06 -18.49
CA ILE A 391 -6.37 12.27 -19.68
C ILE A 391 -5.60 13.57 -19.51
N ARG A 392 -4.27 13.52 -19.69
CA ARG A 392 -3.37 14.68 -19.70
C ARG A 392 -2.81 14.85 -21.12
N ALA A 393 -3.14 15.95 -21.78
CA ALA A 393 -2.72 16.22 -23.16
C ALA A 393 -1.72 17.38 -23.21
N GLN A 394 -0.73 17.29 -24.10
CA GLN A 394 0.29 18.31 -24.27
C GLN A 394 -0.31 19.59 -24.86
N GLU A 395 0.06 20.77 -24.35
CA GLU A 395 -0.49 22.06 -24.76
C GLU A 395 -0.13 22.42 -26.21
N GLU A 396 1.15 22.28 -26.57
CA GLU A 396 1.66 22.60 -27.90
C GLU A 396 2.09 21.32 -28.63
N ARG A 397 1.83 21.26 -29.95
CA ARG A 397 2.31 20.19 -30.83
C ARG A 397 3.78 20.43 -31.17
N GLU A 398 4.57 19.37 -31.18
CA GLU A 398 5.98 19.41 -31.60
C GLU A 398 6.05 19.38 -33.12
N CYS A 399 6.08 20.56 -33.75
CA CYS A 399 6.19 20.71 -35.20
C CYS A 399 7.66 20.89 -35.63
N PRO A 400 8.07 20.36 -36.80
CA PRO A 400 9.38 20.66 -37.37
C PRO A 400 9.52 22.18 -37.64
N PRO A 401 10.70 22.77 -37.40
CA PRO A 401 10.91 24.20 -37.60
C PRO A 401 10.70 24.58 -39.07
N GLN A 402 9.93 25.64 -39.33
CA GLN A 402 9.76 26.16 -40.68
C GLN A 402 11.07 26.79 -41.17
N VAL A 403 11.76 26.09 -42.07
CA VAL A 403 13.01 26.59 -42.67
C VAL A 403 12.66 27.73 -43.64
N TYR A 404 13.16 28.93 -43.38
CA TYR A 404 12.92 30.10 -44.25
C TYR A 404 13.79 30.02 -45.53
N PHE A 405 13.36 29.19 -46.47
CA PHE A 405 14.07 28.91 -47.73
C PHE A 405 14.46 30.18 -48.51
N MET A 406 13.59 31.20 -48.53
CA MET A 406 13.85 32.45 -49.26
C MET A 406 15.05 33.24 -48.69
N GLY A 407 15.23 33.26 -47.38
CA GLY A 407 16.36 33.97 -46.76
C GLY A 407 17.69 33.26 -46.98
N ILE A 408 17.69 31.93 -46.99
CA ILE A 408 18.88 31.13 -47.32
C ILE A 408 19.29 31.38 -48.77
N ILE A 409 18.34 31.34 -49.70
CA ILE A 409 18.60 31.59 -51.13
C ILE A 409 19.15 33.00 -51.36
N LEU A 410 18.50 34.04 -50.81
CA LEU A 410 18.97 35.43 -50.97
C LEU A 410 20.33 35.67 -50.31
N GLY A 411 20.58 35.06 -49.15
CA GLY A 411 21.87 35.15 -48.46
C GLY A 411 23.02 34.55 -49.27
N VAL A 412 22.80 33.36 -49.85
CA VAL A 412 23.81 32.70 -50.69
C VAL A 412 24.07 33.50 -51.97
N ILE A 413 23.02 33.98 -52.65
CA ILE A 413 23.17 34.81 -53.86
C ILE A 413 23.93 36.10 -53.54
N GLY A 414 23.59 36.78 -52.44
CA GLY A 414 24.26 38.01 -52.01
C GLY A 414 25.75 37.81 -51.72
N ALA A 415 26.11 36.70 -51.05
CA ALA A 415 27.51 36.37 -50.77
C ALA A 415 28.32 36.11 -52.05
N ILE A 416 27.76 35.37 -53.00
CA ILE A 416 28.42 35.09 -54.30
C ILE A 416 28.68 36.38 -55.06
N VAL A 417 27.69 37.27 -55.13
CA VAL A 417 27.82 38.57 -55.83
C VAL A 417 28.88 39.45 -55.17
N LEU A 418 28.90 39.54 -53.83
CA LEU A 418 29.90 40.33 -53.10
C LEU A 418 31.32 39.80 -53.31
N ILE A 419 31.53 38.48 -53.27
CA ILE A 419 32.82 37.86 -53.54
C ILE A 419 33.26 38.15 -54.97
N GLY A 420 32.36 37.98 -55.95
CA GLY A 420 32.64 38.31 -57.35
C GLY A 420 33.02 39.78 -57.55
N MET A 421 32.30 40.70 -56.91
CA MET A 421 32.59 42.13 -56.98
C MET A 421 33.92 42.49 -56.32
N ALA A 422 34.26 41.88 -55.18
CA ALA A 422 35.55 42.06 -54.52
C ALA A 422 36.72 41.56 -55.38
N LEU A 423 36.57 40.39 -56.04
CA LEU A 423 37.57 39.86 -56.97
C LEU A 423 37.74 40.76 -58.20
N LEU A 424 36.65 41.30 -58.76
CA LEU A 424 36.72 42.26 -59.86
C LEU A 424 37.40 43.57 -59.45
N LEU A 425 37.11 44.10 -58.26
CA LEU A 425 37.77 45.29 -57.72
C LEU A 425 39.26 45.04 -57.48
N LEU A 426 39.62 43.88 -56.93
CA LEU A 426 41.01 43.51 -56.68
C LEU A 426 41.77 43.31 -58.00
N TRP A 427 41.16 42.67 -58.99
CA TRP A 427 41.72 42.56 -60.33
C TRP A 427 41.89 43.93 -61.00
N LYS A 428 40.88 44.81 -60.90
CA LYS A 428 40.95 46.19 -61.41
C LYS A 428 42.04 47.00 -60.72
N LEU A 429 42.21 46.84 -59.41
CA LEU A 429 43.27 47.49 -58.64
C LEU A 429 44.67 47.00 -59.08
N LEU A 430 44.86 45.67 -59.16
CA LEU A 430 46.13 45.07 -59.57
C LEU A 430 46.51 45.46 -60.99
N THR A 431 45.56 45.42 -61.93
CA THR A 431 45.79 45.85 -63.33
C THR A 431 46.08 47.34 -63.40
N THR A 432 45.38 48.20 -62.66
CA THR A 432 45.66 49.64 -62.63
C THR A 432 47.04 49.95 -62.04
N ILE A 433 47.47 49.21 -61.00
CA ILE A 433 48.83 49.33 -60.45
C ILE A 433 49.87 48.88 -61.46
N ASN A 434 49.63 47.76 -62.16
CA ASN A 434 50.54 47.26 -63.18
C ASN A 434 50.64 48.22 -64.37
N ASP A 435 49.51 48.74 -64.87
CA ASP A 435 49.47 49.76 -65.92
C ASP A 435 50.18 51.05 -65.48
N ARG A 436 50.00 51.50 -64.22
CA ARG A 436 50.75 52.65 -63.71
C ARG A 436 52.24 52.39 -63.62
N ARG A 437 52.65 51.18 -63.24
CA ARG A 437 54.07 50.80 -63.19
C ARG A 437 54.67 50.73 -64.59
N GLU A 438 53.99 50.11 -65.54
CA GLU A 438 54.41 50.06 -66.95
C GLU A 438 54.40 51.45 -67.59
N PHE A 439 53.41 52.30 -67.29
CA PHE A 439 53.38 53.69 -67.75
C PHE A 439 54.55 54.52 -67.19
N ALA A 440 54.87 54.37 -65.90
CA ALA A 440 56.03 55.02 -65.29
C ALA A 440 57.36 54.51 -65.87
N LYS A 441 57.45 53.21 -66.16
CA LYS A 441 58.60 52.60 -66.85
C LYS A 441 58.73 53.15 -68.27
N PHE A 442 57.63 53.23 -69.02
CA PHE A 442 57.57 53.82 -70.35
C PHE A 442 57.97 55.30 -70.35
N GLU A 443 57.50 56.11 -69.39
CA GLU A 443 57.94 57.51 -69.25
C GLU A 443 59.44 57.61 -68.95
N LYS A 444 59.98 56.75 -68.07
CA LYS A 444 61.42 56.71 -67.78
C LYS A 444 62.23 56.35 -69.03
N GLU A 445 61.81 55.36 -69.82
CA GLU A 445 62.42 55.01 -71.10
C GLU A 445 62.32 56.17 -72.11
N ARG A 446 61.16 56.86 -72.17
CA ARG A 446 60.95 58.02 -73.05
C ARG A 446 61.80 59.24 -72.66
N MET A 447 62.09 59.44 -71.37
CA MET A 447 62.97 60.51 -70.88
C MET A 447 64.46 60.21 -71.16
N ILE A 448 64.87 58.94 -71.16
CA ILE A 448 66.24 58.53 -71.51
C ILE A 448 66.44 58.56 -73.04
N ALA A 449 65.37 58.45 -73.82
CA ALA A 449 65.40 58.43 -75.29
C ALA A 449 65.28 59.81 -75.97
N LYS A 450 65.68 60.91 -75.32
CA LYS A 450 65.91 62.20 -76.02
C LYS A 450 67.41 62.37 -76.31
N TRP A 451 67.74 62.18 -77.58
CA TRP A 451 69.06 62.38 -78.18
C TRP A 451 69.38 63.88 -78.34
N ASP A 452 70.58 64.27 -77.89
CA ASP A 452 71.19 65.57 -78.14
C ASP A 452 71.56 65.75 -79.62
N THR A 453 71.21 66.89 -80.18
CA THR A 453 71.56 67.32 -81.55
C THR A 453 72.51 68.52 -81.51
N ALA A 454 73.82 68.32 -81.65
CA ALA A 454 74.78 69.37 -82.01
C ALA A 454 76.08 68.80 -82.64
N GLU A 455 76.20 69.07 -83.96
CA GLU A 455 77.37 69.30 -84.83
C GLU A 455 78.58 68.33 -84.95
N ASN A 456 78.91 68.04 -86.22
CA ASN A 456 79.92 67.11 -86.71
C ASN A 456 81.32 67.77 -86.80
N PRO A 457 82.39 67.26 -86.13
CA PRO A 457 83.66 67.97 -85.95
C PRO A 457 84.66 68.05 -87.13
N ILE A 458 84.32 67.66 -88.37
CA ILE A 458 85.34 67.49 -89.45
C ILE A 458 85.31 68.60 -90.54
N TYR A 459 84.45 69.61 -90.43
CA TYR A 459 84.32 70.65 -91.48
C TYR A 459 85.19 71.91 -91.22
N ARG A 460 86.06 72.30 -92.17
CA ARG A 460 86.80 73.59 -92.19
C ARG A 460 86.68 74.27 -93.56
N GLN A 461 86.22 75.53 -93.59
CA GLN A 461 86.10 76.35 -94.81
C GLN A 461 87.27 77.33 -95.00
N ALA A 462 87.63 77.61 -96.26
CA ALA A 462 88.84 78.31 -96.69
C ALA A 462 88.56 79.76 -97.12
N THR A 463 89.08 80.76 -96.38
CA THR A 463 89.27 82.13 -96.90
C THR A 463 90.30 82.87 -96.05
N SER A 464 91.29 83.51 -96.68
CA SER A 464 92.26 84.41 -96.05
C SER A 464 92.05 85.84 -96.56
N THR A 465 92.09 86.82 -95.67
CA THR A 465 91.87 88.25 -96.00
C THR A 465 92.99 89.09 -95.41
N PHE A 466 93.70 89.84 -96.27
CA PHE A 466 94.83 90.68 -95.91
C PHE A 466 94.39 92.16 -95.84
N LYS A 467 94.78 92.89 -94.79
CA LYS A 467 94.53 94.35 -94.64
C LYS A 467 95.81 95.14 -94.92
N ASN A 468 95.71 96.13 -95.83
CA ASN A 468 96.77 97.04 -96.25
C ASN A 468 96.91 98.25 -95.28
N PRO A 469 98.08 98.51 -94.70
CA PRO A 469 98.31 99.67 -93.84
C PRO A 469 98.84 100.88 -94.64
N THR A 470 97.94 101.67 -95.24
CA THR A 470 98.21 103.08 -95.63
C THR A 470 97.24 104.09 -95.01
N TYR A 471 96.41 103.68 -94.05
CA TYR A 471 95.51 104.62 -93.37
C TYR A 471 95.65 104.55 -91.85
N MET A 472 96.49 105.49 -91.36
CA MET A 472 96.32 106.15 -90.08
C MET A 472 94.99 106.91 -90.03
N GLY A 473 94.36 106.95 -88.86
CA GLY A 473 93.25 107.86 -88.57
C GLY A 473 92.75 107.67 -87.15
N LYS A 474 93.12 108.59 -86.25
CA LYS A 474 92.71 108.66 -84.85
C LYS A 474 91.21 108.93 -84.70
N SER A 475 90.59 108.23 -83.77
CA SER A 475 89.66 108.75 -82.74
C SER A 475 89.51 107.70 -81.66
#